data_AF-A0A7X7UQ04-F1
#
_entry.id   AF-A0A7X7UQ04-F1
#
_cell.length_a   1.000
_cell.length_b   1.000
_cell.length_c   1.000
_cell.angle_alpha   90.00
_cell.angle_beta   90.00
_cell.angle_gamma   90.00
#
_symmetry.space_group_name_H-M   'P 1'
#
loop_
_entity.id
_entity.type
_entity.pdbx_description
1 polymer ?
#
loop_
_entity_poly.entity_id
_entity_poly.type
_entity_poly.pdbx_seq_one_letter_code
_entity_poly.pdbx_strand_id
1 'polypeptide(L)'
;MAIRERVSLYNRYLKPRVGTVQPFRTYYLIMEGTNTEPSYFRLLERELLRRRVRNSIAIVYLERTARDRGSNTPRQLYGFLQAFRKEKNDPGGVYFMVFDRDSYKNHPDPKQSYLDFLKIIKGSGIRILVTSPCFEIWLLLHRKNAYGELVLPNERNLFRNKRISPAHTYISRLVVSAFGFNPKAGIPEGFLKNLDHAMEESKNLTSDPAEMAEKLGENISDFIREICSDLRY
;
A
#
# COMPACT_ATOMS: atom_id res chain seq x y z
N MET A 1 6.88 22.97 0.21
CA MET A 1 6.88 21.56 0.64
C MET A 1 7.19 20.63 -0.54
N ALA A 2 7.90 19.52 -0.33
CA ALA A 2 8.23 18.52 -1.37
C ALA A 2 7.11 17.49 -1.63
N ILE A 3 6.09 17.51 -0.77
CA ILE A 3 4.82 16.80 -0.88
C ILE A 3 3.70 17.84 -1.10
N ARG A 4 2.61 17.43 -1.72
CA ARG A 4 1.29 18.07 -1.61
C ARG A 4 0.24 17.07 -1.11
N GLU A 5 -0.76 17.56 -0.40
CA GLU A 5 -1.95 16.78 -0.10
C GLU A 5 -2.82 16.65 -1.35
N ARG A 6 -3.17 15.43 -1.70
CA ARG A 6 -4.32 15.11 -2.54
C ARG A 6 -5.40 14.52 -1.63
N VAL A 7 -6.19 15.43 -1.06
CA VAL A 7 -7.48 15.11 -0.45
C VAL A 7 -8.30 14.32 -1.49
N SER A 8 -9.01 13.27 -1.05
CA SER A 8 -9.82 12.50 -1.99
C SER A 8 -10.94 13.36 -2.58
N LEU A 9 -11.15 13.20 -3.89
CA LEU A 9 -12.33 13.74 -4.57
C LEU A 9 -13.61 13.05 -4.07
N TYR A 10 -13.50 11.86 -3.48
CA TYR A 10 -14.55 11.25 -2.67
C TYR A 10 -14.54 11.82 -1.26
N ASN A 11 -14.86 13.12 -1.20
CA ASN A 11 -15.34 13.73 0.04
C ASN A 11 -16.51 12.86 0.55
N ARG A 12 -16.35 12.21 1.71
CA ARG A 12 -17.30 11.17 2.20
C ARG A 12 -18.72 11.72 2.43
N TYR A 13 -18.88 13.03 2.38
CA TYR A 13 -20.16 13.71 2.15
C TYR A 13 -20.05 14.61 0.91
N LEU A 14 -20.96 14.44 -0.07
CA LEU A 14 -21.06 15.28 -1.27
C LEU A 14 -21.44 16.75 -0.99
N LYS A 15 -21.84 17.07 0.24
CA LYS A 15 -22.01 18.42 0.78
C LYS A 15 -21.58 18.42 2.25
N PRO A 16 -20.97 19.49 2.77
CA PRO A 16 -20.86 19.67 4.22
C PRO A 16 -22.28 19.68 4.82
N ARG A 17 -22.57 18.76 5.74
CA ARG A 17 -23.77 18.89 6.58
C ARG A 17 -23.48 19.97 7.62
N VAL A 18 -24.48 20.77 7.96
CA VAL A 18 -24.39 21.63 9.16
C VAL A 18 -24.16 20.70 10.35
N GLY A 19 -23.05 20.89 11.08
CA GLY A 19 -22.55 19.91 12.05
C GLY A 19 -21.69 18.78 11.45
N THR A 20 -20.76 19.08 10.53
CA THR A 20 -19.71 18.13 10.13
C THR A 20 -18.86 17.73 11.35
N VAL A 21 -19.08 16.51 11.85
CA VAL A 21 -18.16 15.84 12.78
C VAL A 21 -16.80 15.71 12.09
N GLN A 22 -15.73 16.23 12.73
CA GLN A 22 -14.39 16.07 12.19
C GLN A 22 -13.97 14.59 12.18
N PRO A 23 -13.13 14.15 11.23
CA PRO A 23 -12.58 12.80 11.26
C PRO A 23 -11.80 12.60 12.58
N PHE A 24 -12.18 11.55 13.32
CA PHE A 24 -11.56 11.17 14.58
C PHE A 24 -10.09 10.72 14.42
N ARG A 25 -9.72 10.25 13.22
CA ARG A 25 -8.34 9.93 12.85
C ARG A 25 -8.08 10.17 11.35
N THR A 26 -6.94 10.78 11.05
CA THR A 26 -6.48 11.02 9.68
C THR A 26 -5.29 10.13 9.34
N TYR A 27 -5.38 9.39 8.24
CA TYR A 27 -4.34 8.50 7.74
C TYR A 27 -3.66 9.14 6.53
N TYR A 28 -2.41 9.59 6.69
CA TYR A 28 -1.61 10.22 5.64
C TYR A 28 -0.71 9.18 4.96
N LEU A 29 -0.96 8.88 3.68
CA LEU A 29 -0.26 7.83 2.93
C LEU A 29 0.58 8.42 1.80
N ILE A 30 1.91 8.25 1.85
CA ILE A 30 2.80 8.44 0.69
C ILE A 30 3.15 7.07 0.08
N MET A 31 3.13 6.95 -1.26
CA MET A 31 3.36 5.69 -1.99
C MET A 31 4.59 5.81 -2.89
N GLU A 32 5.41 4.77 -3.00
CA GLU A 32 6.60 4.76 -3.86
C GLU A 32 6.23 4.83 -5.35
N GLY A 33 5.36 3.94 -5.82
CA GLY A 33 4.85 3.94 -7.18
C GLY A 33 3.82 5.05 -7.41
N THR A 34 3.71 5.45 -8.68
CA THR A 34 2.82 6.53 -9.14
C THR A 34 1.49 6.03 -9.71
N ASN A 35 1.38 4.73 -9.98
CA ASN A 35 0.30 4.15 -10.79
C ASN A 35 -0.52 3.13 -10.00
N THR A 36 0.07 1.97 -9.70
CA THR A 36 -0.65 0.79 -9.23
C THR A 36 -1.27 0.99 -7.86
N GLU A 37 -0.46 1.37 -6.87
CA GLU A 37 -0.86 1.55 -5.48
C GLU A 37 -1.80 2.75 -5.34
N PRO A 38 -1.50 3.94 -5.93
CA PRO A 38 -2.46 5.04 -5.95
C PRO A 38 -3.78 4.68 -6.62
N SER A 39 -3.80 3.79 -7.62
CA SER A 39 -5.04 3.28 -8.20
C SER A 39 -5.78 2.34 -7.25
N TYR A 40 -5.06 1.42 -6.60
CA TYR A 40 -5.63 0.46 -5.65
C TYR A 40 -6.29 1.17 -4.46
N PHE A 41 -5.57 2.07 -3.80
CA PHE A 41 -6.09 2.74 -2.59
C PHE A 41 -7.31 3.64 -2.89
N ARG A 42 -7.41 4.25 -4.08
CA ARG A 42 -8.62 4.98 -4.52
C ARG A 42 -9.82 4.06 -4.72
N LEU A 43 -9.61 2.82 -5.18
CA LEU A 43 -10.69 1.83 -5.29
C LEU A 43 -11.07 1.27 -3.91
N LEU A 44 -10.09 1.06 -3.02
CA LEU A 44 -10.33 0.66 -1.64
C LEU A 44 -11.22 1.69 -0.91
N GLU A 45 -10.95 2.99 -1.04
CA GLU A 45 -11.80 4.02 -0.42
C GLU A 45 -13.26 3.96 -0.89
N ARG A 46 -13.48 3.78 -2.19
CA ARG A 46 -14.83 3.58 -2.78
C ARG A 46 -15.49 2.31 -2.25
N GLU A 47 -14.74 1.23 -2.07
CA GLU A 47 -15.23 -0.04 -1.54
C GLU A 47 -15.56 0.05 -0.05
N LEU A 48 -14.75 0.76 0.76
CA LEU A 48 -15.05 1.03 2.18
C LEU A 48 -16.32 1.86 2.34
N LEU A 49 -16.53 2.85 1.47
CA LEU A 49 -17.79 3.61 1.37
C LEU A 49 -18.97 2.69 0.99
N ARG A 50 -18.81 1.81 0.00
CA ARG A 50 -19.84 0.83 -0.40
C ARG A 50 -20.19 -0.13 0.74
N ARG A 51 -19.20 -0.55 1.53
CA ARG A 51 -19.32 -1.38 2.74
C ARG A 51 -19.90 -0.64 3.95
N ARG A 52 -20.16 0.67 3.85
CA ARG A 52 -20.66 1.54 4.93
C ARG A 52 -19.73 1.58 6.15
N VAL A 53 -18.41 1.39 5.96
CA VAL A 53 -17.42 1.58 7.03
C VAL A 53 -17.50 3.03 7.52
N ARG A 54 -17.58 3.23 8.84
CA ARG A 54 -18.00 4.51 9.44
C ARG A 54 -17.10 5.68 9.01
N ASN A 55 -17.69 6.88 8.97
CA ASN A 55 -17.01 8.11 8.58
C ASN A 55 -16.17 8.74 9.71
N SER A 56 -15.69 7.92 10.66
CA SER A 56 -14.76 8.32 11.72
C SER A 56 -13.35 8.58 11.19
N ILE A 57 -13.00 8.11 9.99
CA ILE A 57 -11.63 8.16 9.46
C ILE A 57 -11.55 8.93 8.14
N ALA A 58 -10.43 9.64 7.95
CA ALA A 58 -10.04 10.26 6.68
C ALA A 58 -8.77 9.60 6.14
N ILE A 59 -8.66 9.46 4.82
CA ILE A 59 -7.45 9.00 4.13
C ILE A 59 -6.97 10.14 3.22
N VAL A 60 -5.71 10.55 3.40
CA VAL A 60 -5.10 11.66 2.67
C VAL A 60 -3.89 11.13 1.90
N TYR A 61 -3.93 11.24 0.58
CA TYR A 61 -2.84 10.78 -0.27
C TYR A 61 -1.79 11.88 -0.44
N LEU A 62 -0.52 11.54 -0.23
CA LEU A 62 0.60 12.47 -0.29
C LEU A 62 1.35 12.29 -1.62
N GLU A 63 1.23 13.28 -2.51
CA GLU A 63 1.89 13.26 -3.82
C GLU A 63 3.20 14.07 -3.79
N ARG A 64 4.29 13.52 -4.34
CA ARG A 64 5.56 14.25 -4.56
C ARG A 64 5.35 15.42 -5.53
N THR A 65 5.97 16.58 -5.30
CA THR A 65 5.85 17.70 -6.26
C THR A 65 6.66 17.46 -7.53
N ALA A 66 6.39 18.26 -8.58
CA ALA A 66 7.02 18.09 -9.88
C ALA A 66 8.56 18.22 -9.87
N ARG A 67 9.13 18.93 -8.87
CA ARG A 67 10.59 19.10 -8.71
C ARG A 67 11.27 17.84 -8.14
N ASP A 68 10.52 17.02 -7.42
CA ASP A 68 11.01 15.88 -6.65
C ASP A 68 10.80 14.52 -7.35
N ARG A 69 10.41 14.52 -8.64
CA ARG A 69 10.01 13.31 -9.39
C ARG A 69 11.10 12.24 -9.55
N GLY A 70 12.37 12.58 -9.36
CA GLY A 70 13.47 11.61 -9.31
C GLY A 70 13.60 10.86 -7.98
N SER A 71 12.98 11.37 -6.91
CA SER A 71 13.15 10.89 -5.54
C SER A 71 12.18 9.76 -5.19
N ASN A 72 12.50 8.55 -5.67
CA ASN A 72 11.65 7.37 -5.58
C ASN A 72 12.16 6.26 -4.64
N THR A 73 13.17 6.53 -3.80
CA THR A 73 13.61 5.52 -2.79
C THR A 73 12.79 5.63 -1.50
N PRO A 74 12.56 4.52 -0.76
CA PRO A 74 11.90 4.56 0.55
C PRO A 74 12.57 5.51 1.54
N ARG A 75 13.90 5.66 1.48
CA ARG A 75 14.67 6.59 2.33
C ARG A 75 14.33 8.07 2.04
N GLN A 76 14.06 8.43 0.79
CA GLN A 76 13.60 9.78 0.42
C GLN A 76 12.14 9.98 0.85
N LEU A 77 11.27 8.99 0.65
CA LEU A 77 9.88 9.03 1.13
C LEU A 77 9.79 9.26 2.64
N TYR A 78 10.63 8.58 3.43
CA TYR A 78 10.74 8.78 4.87
C TYR A 78 11.15 10.22 5.23
N GLY A 79 12.18 10.77 4.59
CA GLY A 79 12.62 12.15 4.83
C GLY A 79 11.54 13.19 4.49
N PHE A 80 10.83 13.02 3.37
CA PHE A 80 9.70 13.88 3.01
C PHE A 80 8.54 13.76 4.00
N LEU A 81 8.22 12.54 4.47
CA LEU A 81 7.14 12.30 5.42
C LEU A 81 7.47 12.83 6.83
N GLN A 82 8.74 12.79 7.24
CA GLN A 82 9.21 13.44 8.47
C GLN A 82 9.06 14.97 8.40
N ALA A 83 9.40 15.58 7.27
CA ALA A 83 9.21 17.02 7.06
C ALA A 83 7.71 17.39 7.06
N PHE A 84 6.90 16.67 6.29
CA PHE A 84 5.45 16.85 6.22
C PHE A 84 4.79 16.74 7.61
N ARG A 85 5.14 15.73 8.42
CA ARG A 85 4.58 15.56 9.77
C ARG A 85 4.89 16.73 10.71
N LYS A 86 6.09 17.32 10.60
CA LYS A 86 6.48 18.51 11.38
C LYS A 86 5.71 19.77 10.94
N GLU A 87 5.53 19.95 9.62
CA GLU A 87 4.81 21.09 9.04
C GLU A 87 3.30 21.00 9.28
N LYS A 88 2.71 19.80 9.16
CA LYS A 88 1.27 19.54 9.31
C LYS A 88 0.78 19.67 10.76
N ASN A 89 1.62 19.31 11.73
CA ASN A 89 1.35 19.38 13.18
C ASN A 89 -0.02 18.79 13.62
N ASP A 90 -0.47 17.71 12.97
CA ASP A 90 -1.67 16.96 13.35
C ASP A 90 -1.27 15.88 14.39
N PRO A 91 -1.69 16.00 15.68
CA PRO A 91 -1.33 15.06 16.73
C PRO A 91 -2.11 13.74 16.69
N GLY A 92 -3.29 13.72 16.05
CA GLY A 92 -4.10 12.52 15.82
C GLY A 92 -3.73 11.77 14.54
N GLY A 93 -2.94 12.42 13.68
CA GLY A 93 -2.49 11.91 12.38
C GLY A 93 -1.64 10.64 12.48
N VAL A 94 -1.99 9.65 11.67
CA VAL A 94 -1.21 8.43 11.48
C VAL A 94 -0.53 8.50 10.12
N TYR A 95 0.80 8.46 10.12
CA TYR A 95 1.62 8.71 8.95
C TYR A 95 2.20 7.40 8.42
N PHE A 96 1.86 7.04 7.19
CA PHE A 96 2.24 5.81 6.52
C PHE A 96 3.06 6.08 5.26
N MET A 97 4.10 5.28 5.04
CA MET A 97 4.74 5.13 3.73
C MET A 97 4.47 3.73 3.17
N VAL A 98 4.10 3.66 1.89
CA VAL A 98 3.86 2.42 1.14
C VAL A 98 5.02 2.20 0.16
N PHE A 99 5.67 1.04 0.23
CA PHE A 99 6.81 0.70 -0.64
C PHE A 99 6.99 -0.81 -0.81
N ASP A 100 7.82 -1.21 -1.77
CA ASP A 100 8.09 -2.61 -2.08
C ASP A 100 9.43 -3.10 -1.50
N ARG A 101 9.50 -4.38 -1.11
CA ARG A 101 10.80 -5.00 -0.72
C ARG A 101 11.76 -5.04 -1.90
N ASP A 102 11.23 -5.17 -3.12
CA ASP A 102 11.98 -5.14 -4.38
C ASP A 102 12.66 -3.79 -4.68
N SER A 103 12.34 -2.70 -3.98
CA SER A 103 13.01 -1.41 -4.13
C SER A 103 14.48 -1.47 -3.68
N TYR A 104 14.84 -2.45 -2.85
CA TYR A 104 16.21 -2.70 -2.39
C TYR A 104 17.01 -3.66 -3.26
N LYS A 105 16.40 -4.34 -4.25
CA LYS A 105 17.05 -5.47 -4.97
C LYS A 105 18.30 -5.12 -5.79
N ASN A 106 18.54 -3.82 -6.02
CA ASN A 106 19.71 -3.30 -6.73
C ASN A 106 20.81 -2.79 -5.78
N HIS A 107 20.64 -2.91 -4.45
CA HIS A 107 21.69 -2.60 -3.48
C HIS A 107 22.77 -3.71 -3.47
N PRO A 108 24.01 -3.41 -3.04
CA PRO A 108 25.07 -4.42 -2.90
C PRO A 108 24.69 -5.57 -1.95
N ASP A 109 24.00 -5.25 -0.86
CA ASP A 109 23.27 -6.22 -0.03
C ASP A 109 21.81 -5.74 0.11
N PRO A 110 20.86 -6.34 -0.65
CA PRO A 110 19.45 -6.00 -0.57
C PRO A 110 18.80 -6.33 0.79
N LYS A 111 19.18 -7.45 1.41
CA LYS A 111 18.59 -7.93 2.67
C LYS A 111 18.99 -7.00 3.81
N GLN A 112 20.29 -6.74 3.95
CA GLN A 112 20.82 -5.88 4.99
C GLN A 112 20.37 -4.42 4.79
N SER A 113 20.38 -3.90 3.56
CA SER A 113 19.91 -2.53 3.27
C SER A 113 18.44 -2.32 3.62
N TYR A 114 17.59 -3.32 3.40
CA TYR A 114 16.18 -3.30 3.80
C TYR A 114 16.03 -3.36 5.33
N LEU A 115 16.68 -4.32 5.99
CA LEU A 115 16.63 -4.49 7.45
C LEU A 115 17.19 -3.27 8.21
N ASP A 116 18.25 -2.63 7.71
CA ASP A 116 18.79 -1.41 8.30
C ASP A 116 17.87 -0.19 8.08
N PHE A 117 17.13 -0.15 6.98
CA PHE A 117 16.06 0.83 6.84
C PHE A 117 14.93 0.61 7.85
N LEU A 118 14.52 -0.64 8.11
CA LEU A 118 13.55 -0.97 9.18
C LEU A 118 14.03 -0.53 10.56
N LYS A 119 15.34 -0.54 10.84
CA LYS A 119 15.92 0.02 12.07
C LYS A 119 15.83 1.55 12.11
N ILE A 120 16.14 2.23 11.01
CA ILE A 120 16.13 3.72 10.90
C ILE A 120 14.73 4.32 11.14
N ILE A 121 13.66 3.63 10.74
CA ILE A 121 12.28 4.08 10.94
C ILE A 121 11.70 3.71 12.31
N LYS A 122 12.32 2.76 13.05
CA LYS A 122 11.77 2.23 14.31
C LYS A 122 11.73 3.34 15.37
N GLY A 123 10.58 3.53 16.00
CA GLY A 123 10.37 4.60 16.99
C GLY A 123 10.15 6.01 16.40
N SER A 124 10.24 6.20 15.08
CA SER A 124 10.05 7.51 14.44
C SER A 124 8.61 8.05 14.52
N GLY A 125 7.63 7.19 14.81
CA GLY A 125 6.20 7.49 14.70
C GLY A 125 5.65 7.50 13.26
N ILE A 126 6.48 7.16 12.27
CA ILE A 126 6.03 6.78 10.92
C ILE A 126 5.82 5.26 10.90
N ARG A 127 4.71 4.83 10.29
CA ARG A 127 4.36 3.43 10.06
C ARG A 127 4.63 3.06 8.60
N ILE A 128 4.72 1.76 8.33
CA ILE A 128 5.03 1.22 7.00
C ILE A 128 3.97 0.26 6.51
N LEU A 129 3.70 0.36 5.20
CA LEU A 129 2.97 -0.62 4.42
C LEU A 129 3.94 -1.19 3.40
N VAL A 130 4.19 -2.49 3.46
CA VAL A 130 5.19 -3.17 2.64
C VAL A 130 4.59 -4.38 1.95
N THR A 131 4.98 -4.57 0.70
CA THR A 131 4.70 -5.76 -0.10
C THR A 131 6.00 -6.42 -0.52
N SER A 132 6.10 -7.74 -0.30
CA SER A 132 7.27 -8.57 -0.63
C SER A 132 6.90 -9.67 -1.62
N PRO A 133 7.51 -9.69 -2.82
CA PRO A 133 8.54 -8.78 -3.29
C PRO A 133 8.00 -7.41 -3.68
N CYS A 134 6.80 -7.34 -4.27
CA CYS A 134 6.22 -6.14 -4.86
C CYS A 134 4.70 -6.13 -4.81
N PHE A 135 4.06 -4.97 -4.99
CA PHE A 135 2.62 -4.76 -4.77
C PHE A 135 1.70 -5.71 -5.56
N GLU A 136 2.15 -6.22 -6.72
CA GLU A 136 1.41 -7.25 -7.45
C GLU A 136 1.16 -8.56 -6.67
N ILE A 137 1.88 -8.85 -5.58
CA ILE A 137 1.58 -10.01 -4.70
C ILE A 137 0.21 -9.86 -4.02
N TRP A 138 -0.09 -8.66 -3.51
CA TRP A 138 -1.37 -8.33 -2.88
C TRP A 138 -2.53 -8.32 -3.90
N LEU A 139 -2.23 -7.94 -5.16
CA LEU A 139 -3.20 -8.05 -6.25
C LEU A 139 -3.52 -9.52 -6.60
N LEU A 140 -2.55 -10.45 -6.55
CA LEU A 140 -2.84 -11.88 -6.78
C LEU A 140 -3.86 -12.43 -5.78
N LEU A 141 -3.80 -12.02 -4.50
CA LEU A 141 -4.70 -12.51 -3.45
C LEU A 141 -6.19 -12.16 -3.67
N HIS A 142 -6.51 -11.24 -4.59
CA HIS A 142 -7.90 -10.93 -4.98
C HIS A 142 -8.55 -12.01 -5.86
N ARG A 143 -7.84 -13.09 -6.18
CA ARG A 143 -8.41 -14.29 -6.80
C ARG A 143 -8.71 -15.31 -5.71
N LYS A 144 -9.89 -15.91 -5.74
CA LYS A 144 -10.22 -17.05 -4.87
C LYS A 144 -9.21 -18.19 -5.08
N ASN A 145 -8.78 -18.84 -4.00
CA ASN A 145 -7.74 -19.87 -3.94
C ASN A 145 -6.36 -19.39 -4.45
N ALA A 146 -6.08 -18.08 -4.47
CA ALA A 146 -4.82 -17.54 -4.98
C ALA A 146 -3.59 -18.17 -4.31
N TYR A 147 -3.62 -18.37 -3.00
CA TYR A 147 -2.48 -18.92 -2.28
C TYR A 147 -2.18 -20.35 -2.73
N GLY A 148 -3.17 -21.24 -2.66
CA GLY A 148 -3.01 -22.65 -3.00
C GLY A 148 -2.72 -22.91 -4.49
N GLU A 149 -3.35 -22.16 -5.39
CA GLU A 149 -3.25 -22.41 -6.84
C GLU A 149 -2.14 -21.61 -7.53
N LEU A 150 -1.81 -20.40 -7.04
CA LEU A 150 -0.85 -19.51 -7.70
C LEU A 150 0.38 -19.19 -6.84
N VAL A 151 0.24 -19.01 -5.52
CA VAL A 151 1.36 -18.60 -4.65
C VAL A 151 2.25 -19.77 -4.28
N LEU A 152 1.71 -20.74 -3.54
CA LEU A 152 2.43 -21.87 -2.98
C LEU A 152 3.20 -22.69 -4.04
N PRO A 153 2.64 -23.01 -5.24
CA PRO A 153 3.38 -23.75 -6.26
C PRO A 153 4.55 -22.96 -6.88
N ASN A 154 4.57 -21.64 -6.73
CA ASN A 154 5.48 -20.73 -7.44
C ASN A 154 6.33 -19.84 -6.51
N GLU A 155 6.29 -20.05 -5.19
CA GLU A 155 6.86 -19.17 -4.16
C GLU A 155 8.27 -18.64 -4.50
N ARG A 156 9.20 -19.55 -4.84
CA ARG A 156 10.59 -19.20 -5.20
C ARG A 156 10.71 -18.31 -6.45
N ASN A 157 9.79 -18.44 -7.41
CA ASN A 157 9.75 -17.59 -8.60
C ASN A 157 9.08 -16.24 -8.32
N LEU A 158 8.04 -16.24 -7.47
CA LEU A 158 7.38 -15.03 -6.97
C LEU A 158 8.39 -14.17 -6.20
N PHE A 159 8.97 -14.68 -5.11
CA PHE A 159 9.88 -13.92 -4.23
C PHE A 159 11.09 -13.33 -4.98
N ARG A 160 11.59 -14.07 -5.99
CA ARG A 160 12.70 -13.65 -6.87
C ARG A 160 12.29 -12.64 -7.95
N ASN A 161 10.99 -12.50 -8.23
CA ASN A 161 10.34 -11.52 -9.11
C ASN A 161 11.06 -11.19 -10.43
N LYS A 162 11.71 -12.17 -11.09
CA LYS A 162 12.55 -11.89 -12.25
C LYS A 162 11.75 -11.17 -13.35
N ARG A 163 12.38 -10.20 -14.00
CA ARG A 163 11.87 -9.63 -15.25
C ARG A 163 11.88 -10.71 -16.32
N ILE A 164 10.74 -10.93 -16.96
CA ILE A 164 10.57 -11.94 -18.02
C ILE A 164 10.33 -11.32 -19.40
N SER A 165 10.01 -10.03 -19.46
CA SER A 165 9.93 -9.28 -20.72
C SER A 165 10.15 -7.77 -20.48
N PRO A 166 10.26 -6.94 -21.53
CA PRO A 166 10.25 -5.48 -21.38
C PRO A 166 9.02 -4.95 -20.63
N ALA A 167 7.88 -5.63 -20.67
CA ALA A 167 6.65 -5.23 -19.97
C ALA A 167 6.46 -5.87 -18.57
N HIS A 168 6.89 -7.12 -18.37
CA HIS A 168 6.47 -7.93 -17.20
C HIS A 168 7.61 -8.47 -16.34
N THR A 169 7.35 -8.51 -15.02
CA THR A 169 8.01 -9.45 -14.10
C THR A 169 7.20 -10.73 -14.00
N TYR A 170 7.75 -11.73 -13.31
CA TYR A 170 7.06 -12.98 -13.05
C TYR A 170 5.68 -12.77 -12.36
N ILE A 171 5.63 -11.95 -11.29
CA ILE A 171 4.34 -11.66 -10.61
C ILE A 171 3.40 -10.86 -11.51
N SER A 172 3.87 -9.78 -12.17
CA SER A 172 2.98 -8.96 -12.99
C SER A 172 2.47 -9.67 -14.25
N ARG A 173 3.15 -10.73 -14.71
CA ARG A 173 2.59 -11.67 -15.70
C ARG A 173 1.49 -12.54 -15.11
N LEU A 174 1.66 -13.09 -13.90
CA LEU A 174 0.63 -13.89 -13.24
C LEU A 174 -0.64 -13.08 -12.97
N VAL A 175 -0.54 -11.80 -12.59
CA VAL A 175 -1.72 -10.92 -12.45
C VAL A 175 -2.45 -10.74 -13.79
N VAL A 176 -1.71 -10.55 -14.89
CA VAL A 176 -2.32 -10.49 -16.24
C VAL A 176 -3.01 -11.82 -16.60
N SER A 177 -2.40 -12.97 -16.31
CA SER A 177 -3.03 -14.28 -16.56
C SER A 177 -4.23 -14.57 -15.65
N ALA A 178 -4.24 -14.04 -14.43
CA ALA A 178 -5.29 -14.28 -13.44
C ALA A 178 -6.52 -13.37 -13.60
N PHE A 179 -6.36 -12.15 -14.11
CA PHE A 179 -7.43 -11.14 -14.16
C PHE A 179 -7.57 -10.39 -15.50
N GLY A 180 -6.71 -10.65 -16.48
CA GLY A 180 -6.78 -10.04 -17.82
C GLY A 180 -6.33 -8.58 -17.92
N PHE A 181 -5.83 -7.95 -16.86
CA PHE A 181 -5.36 -6.55 -16.87
C PHE A 181 -3.90 -6.40 -16.46
N ASN A 182 -3.24 -5.33 -16.94
CA ASN A 182 -1.89 -4.94 -16.53
C ASN A 182 -1.96 -3.90 -15.40
N PRO A 183 -1.52 -4.20 -14.16
CA PRO A 183 -1.62 -3.28 -13.02
C PRO A 183 -1.02 -1.89 -13.25
N LYS A 184 0.01 -1.78 -14.10
CA LYS A 184 0.72 -0.53 -14.41
C LYS A 184 -0.05 0.39 -15.37
N ALA A 185 -0.99 -0.17 -16.13
CA ALA A 185 -1.92 0.58 -16.98
C ALA A 185 -3.16 1.02 -16.20
N GLY A 186 -3.61 0.22 -15.23
CA GLY A 186 -4.70 0.55 -14.32
C GLY A 186 -5.31 -0.69 -13.68
N ILE A 187 -6.05 -0.50 -12.59
CA ILE A 187 -6.82 -1.55 -11.91
C ILE A 187 -8.31 -1.34 -12.23
N PRO A 188 -9.07 -2.37 -12.69
CA PRO A 188 -10.49 -2.23 -13.00
C PRO A 188 -11.33 -1.79 -11.80
N GLU A 189 -12.33 -0.93 -12.01
CA GLU A 189 -13.15 -0.35 -10.93
C GLU A 189 -13.85 -1.41 -10.06
N GLY A 190 -14.26 -2.53 -10.65
CA GLY A 190 -14.89 -3.64 -9.94
C GLY A 190 -13.95 -4.57 -9.16
N PHE A 191 -12.62 -4.40 -9.26
CA PHE A 191 -11.63 -5.34 -8.71
C PHE A 191 -11.75 -5.53 -7.18
N LEU A 192 -12.04 -4.46 -6.45
CA LEU A 192 -12.19 -4.45 -5.00
C LEU A 192 -13.44 -5.20 -4.48
N LYS A 193 -14.34 -5.65 -5.36
CA LYS A 193 -15.43 -6.58 -4.97
C LYS A 193 -14.90 -7.88 -4.38
N ASN A 194 -13.69 -8.29 -4.78
CA ASN A 194 -13.03 -9.51 -4.32
C ASN A 194 -12.14 -9.29 -3.08
N LEU A 195 -12.22 -8.13 -2.42
CA LEU A 195 -11.36 -7.80 -1.26
C LEU A 195 -11.41 -8.87 -0.17
N ASP A 196 -12.57 -9.48 0.08
CA ASP A 196 -12.72 -10.53 1.11
C ASP A 196 -11.90 -11.79 0.82
N HIS A 197 -11.61 -12.10 -0.46
CA HIS A 197 -10.65 -13.14 -0.80
C HIS A 197 -9.24 -12.70 -0.39
N ALA A 198 -8.81 -11.50 -0.72
CA ALA A 198 -7.47 -11.01 -0.36
C ALA A 198 -7.24 -10.95 1.17
N MET A 199 -8.29 -10.59 1.93
CA MET A 199 -8.27 -10.54 3.40
C MET A 199 -8.22 -11.92 4.09
N GLU A 200 -8.63 -12.98 3.38
CA GLU A 200 -8.59 -14.37 3.84
C GLU A 200 -7.28 -15.04 3.40
N GLU A 201 -6.95 -14.95 2.10
CA GLU A 201 -5.76 -15.53 1.49
C GLU A 201 -4.46 -14.96 2.11
N SER A 202 -4.46 -13.71 2.60
CA SER A 202 -3.26 -13.11 3.20
C SER A 202 -2.80 -13.72 4.53
N LYS A 203 -3.66 -14.49 5.21
CA LYS A 203 -3.28 -15.24 6.42
C LYS A 203 -2.19 -16.29 6.15
N ASN A 204 -1.96 -16.63 4.87
CA ASN A 204 -0.95 -17.58 4.42
C ASN A 204 0.38 -16.91 4.03
N LEU A 205 0.49 -15.58 4.15
CA LEU A 205 1.72 -14.80 3.99
C LEU A 205 2.16 -14.21 5.34
N THR A 206 3.41 -13.76 5.46
CA THR A 206 3.81 -12.98 6.64
C THR A 206 3.36 -11.52 6.52
N SER A 207 2.91 -10.93 7.62
CA SER A 207 2.70 -9.47 7.72
C SER A 207 3.78 -8.75 8.54
N ASP A 208 4.77 -9.46 9.09
CA ASP A 208 5.93 -8.85 9.74
C ASP A 208 6.93 -8.33 8.67
N PRO A 209 7.19 -7.01 8.60
CA PRO A 209 8.19 -6.46 7.69
C PRO A 209 9.60 -7.02 7.93
N ALA A 210 9.97 -7.46 9.13
CA ALA A 210 11.28 -8.09 9.34
C ALA A 210 11.41 -9.43 8.58
N GLU A 211 10.35 -10.26 8.58
CA GLU A 211 10.33 -11.51 7.84
C GLU A 211 10.20 -11.32 6.32
N MET A 212 9.57 -10.24 5.86
CA MET A 212 9.48 -9.89 4.43
C MET A 212 10.84 -9.76 3.73
N ALA A 213 11.92 -9.58 4.49
CA ALA A 213 13.29 -9.63 3.98
C ALA A 213 13.62 -10.96 3.27
N GLU A 214 12.98 -12.07 3.66
CA GLU A 214 13.24 -13.43 3.15
C GLU A 214 11.98 -14.22 2.74
N LYS A 215 10.79 -13.78 3.15
CA LYS A 215 9.49 -14.40 2.81
C LYS A 215 8.65 -13.55 1.86
N LEU A 216 7.69 -14.19 1.19
CA LEU A 216 6.53 -13.50 0.62
C LEU A 216 5.67 -12.91 1.74
N GLY A 217 5.21 -11.67 1.58
CA GLY A 217 4.52 -10.96 2.65
C GLY A 217 3.82 -9.69 2.22
N GLU A 218 2.82 -9.29 3.00
CA GLU A 218 2.11 -8.03 2.85
C GLU A 218 1.46 -7.64 4.20
N ASN A 219 1.35 -6.34 4.48
CA ASN A 219 0.61 -5.84 5.65
C ASN A 219 -0.43 -4.75 5.29
N ILE A 220 -0.82 -4.70 4.01
CA ILE A 220 -1.95 -3.93 3.52
C ILE A 220 -3.25 -4.48 4.14
N SER A 221 -3.40 -5.80 4.28
CA SER A 221 -4.56 -6.39 4.95
C SER A 221 -4.66 -6.02 6.43
N ASP A 222 -3.54 -5.85 7.15
CA ASP A 222 -3.58 -5.37 8.55
C ASP A 222 -4.00 -3.91 8.66
N PHE A 223 -3.60 -3.05 7.73
CA PHE A 223 -4.15 -1.70 7.62
C PHE A 223 -5.63 -1.71 7.25
N ILE A 224 -6.07 -2.61 6.37
CA ILE A 224 -7.49 -2.77 6.02
C ILE A 224 -8.30 -3.31 7.21
N ARG A 225 -7.72 -4.18 8.05
CA ARG A 225 -8.31 -4.61 9.33
C ARG A 225 -8.47 -3.40 10.26
N GLU A 226 -7.40 -2.63 10.49
CA GLU A 226 -7.41 -1.43 11.37
C GLU A 226 -8.46 -0.39 10.95
N ILE A 227 -8.52 -0.01 9.67
CA ILE A 227 -9.49 1.00 9.20
C ILE A 227 -10.94 0.48 9.15
N CYS A 228 -11.15 -0.83 9.17
CA CYS A 228 -12.47 -1.44 9.37
C CYS A 228 -12.82 -1.61 10.85
N SER A 229 -11.82 -1.78 11.73
CA SER A 229 -11.98 -2.01 13.17
C SER A 229 -11.90 -0.75 14.03
N ASP A 230 -11.68 0.44 13.46
CA ASP A 230 -11.85 1.76 14.14
C ASP A 230 -13.35 2.08 14.35
N LEU A 231 -14.05 1.09 14.93
CA LEU A 231 -15.38 1.13 15.48
C LEU A 231 -15.26 1.68 16.90
N ARG A 232 -15.39 3.00 17.05
CA ARG A 232 -15.87 3.54 18.32
C ARG A 232 -17.37 3.41 18.36
N TYR A 233 -17.85 2.65 19.36
CA TYR A 233 -19.20 2.07 19.52
C TYR A 233 -19.51 0.94 18.53
#